data_AF-A0A7C4B086-F1
#
_entry.id   AF-A0A7C4B086-F1
#
_cell.length_a   1.000
_cell.length_b   1.000
_cell.length_c   1.000
_cell.angle_alpha   90.00
_cell.angle_beta   90.00
_cell.angle_gamma   90.00
#
_symmetry.space_group_name_H-M   'P 1'
#
loop_
_entity.id
_entity.type
_entity.pdbx_description
1 polymer ?
#
loop_
_entity_poly.entity_id
_entity_poly.type
_entity_poly.pdbx_seq_one_letter_code
_entity_poly.pdbx_strand_id
1 'polypeptide(L)'
;MLFLSNKNHIAGTGQKNSRILLAALALVVCAAGRQTIAYADTGTIQNQLSQTQQEVNKLFQLMDQSGIPDTQKQQLEIDIKKKIITDVIAVSEAQVDAVREEIQQAPFPKTADWQKVADGFNAILDADEHYYQTITDTLSTNPGITNDDIRSIASAMEERKTNIIDPDIKHIETVLATFNVKSILDIADARETKVGTDVDKIYSKNLTQNQSLKTAYQQASSLIADAHRANEEAQSITLNMYADQNDSSTQDFMKNLGKEIAQWEASSTPATDTSATSTPNTGTAPDASTTIQMPTTPQIRAYVESLVVQSLSDIQSAYAIFMQMSQNVKKYL
;
A
#
# COMPACT_ATOMS: atom_id res chain seq x y z
N MET A 1 12.26 -12.65 -2.99
CA MET A 1 12.93 -13.95 -3.24
C MET A 1 13.74 -14.34 -2.02
N LEU A 2 13.19 -15.17 -1.13
CA LEU A 2 13.96 -16.00 -0.21
C LEU A 2 13.25 -17.36 -0.17
N PHE A 3 13.95 -18.38 -0.66
CA PHE A 3 13.47 -19.74 -0.78
C PHE A 3 13.29 -20.37 0.60
N LEU A 4 12.09 -20.86 0.90
CA LEU A 4 11.89 -21.94 1.88
C LEU A 4 11.46 -23.19 1.12
N SER A 5 12.43 -23.82 0.46
CA SER A 5 12.33 -25.23 0.10
C SER A 5 12.90 -26.03 1.27
N ASN A 6 12.04 -26.67 2.05
CA ASN A 6 12.47 -27.82 2.83
C ASN A 6 11.39 -28.90 2.80
N LYS A 7 11.58 -29.88 1.90
CA LYS A 7 10.85 -31.14 1.84
C LYS A 7 11.60 -32.17 2.71
N ASN A 8 10.98 -32.61 3.80
CA ASN A 8 10.56 -34.01 4.04
C ASN A 8 10.48 -34.39 5.52
N HIS A 9 9.37 -35.07 5.83
CA HIS A 9 9.14 -36.11 6.85
C HIS A 9 9.68 -35.93 8.28
N ILE A 10 8.75 -35.74 9.23
CA ILE A 10 8.29 -36.76 10.19
C ILE A 10 6.85 -36.38 10.61
N ALA A 11 5.93 -37.33 10.50
CA ALA A 11 4.54 -37.16 10.95
C ALA A 11 4.48 -37.35 12.48
N GLY A 12 3.95 -36.35 13.18
CA GLY A 12 3.75 -36.37 14.63
C GLY A 12 4.13 -35.02 15.24
N THR A 13 3.16 -34.33 15.88
CA THR A 13 3.25 -33.09 16.70
C THR A 13 4.03 -31.88 16.15
N GLY A 14 5.21 -32.03 15.54
CA GLY A 14 6.02 -31.00 14.89
C GLY A 14 5.36 -30.31 13.69
N GLN A 15 4.40 -30.94 13.00
CA GLN A 15 3.67 -30.32 11.89
C GLN A 15 2.65 -29.24 12.33
N LYS A 16 2.24 -29.23 13.61
CA LYS A 16 1.37 -28.18 14.18
C LYS A 16 2.19 -27.00 14.73
N ASN A 17 3.40 -27.25 15.23
CA ASN A 17 4.31 -26.21 15.68
C ASN A 17 4.96 -25.44 14.52
N SER A 18 5.11 -26.07 13.35
CA SER A 18 5.65 -25.41 12.15
C SER A 18 4.76 -24.29 11.58
N ARG A 19 3.43 -24.34 11.80
CA ARG A 19 2.49 -23.29 11.37
C ARG A 19 2.57 -22.02 12.19
N ILE A 20 2.82 -22.12 13.50
CA ILE A 20 3.06 -20.98 14.41
C ILE A 20 4.33 -20.24 13.99
N LEU A 21 5.33 -21.03 13.62
CA LEU A 21 6.63 -20.56 13.17
C LEU A 21 6.53 -19.91 11.78
N LEU A 22 5.67 -20.43 10.90
CA LEU A 22 5.32 -19.82 9.61
C LEU A 22 4.54 -18.51 9.75
N ALA A 23 3.64 -18.36 10.72
CA ALA A 23 2.92 -17.11 11.00
C ALA A 23 3.84 -16.03 11.58
N ALA A 24 4.70 -16.39 12.54
CA ALA A 24 5.71 -15.49 13.09
C ALA A 24 6.76 -15.08 12.05
N LEU A 25 7.21 -16.02 11.20
CA LEU A 25 8.08 -15.70 10.06
C LEU A 25 7.36 -14.91 8.96
N ALA A 26 6.07 -15.15 8.70
CA ALA A 26 5.30 -14.36 7.74
C ALA A 26 5.13 -12.92 8.22
N LEU A 27 4.88 -12.70 9.52
CA LEU A 27 4.87 -11.39 10.17
C LEU A 27 6.21 -10.65 10.03
N VAL A 28 7.32 -11.34 10.30
CA VAL A 28 8.70 -10.83 10.12
C VAL A 28 9.01 -10.52 8.65
N VAL A 29 8.54 -11.34 7.71
CA VAL A 29 8.75 -11.16 6.25
C VAL A 29 7.88 -10.04 5.69
N CYS A 30 6.64 -9.88 6.15
CA CYS A 30 5.78 -8.76 5.76
C CYS A 30 6.32 -7.43 6.29
N ALA A 31 6.90 -7.42 7.50
CA ALA A 31 7.57 -6.24 8.04
C ALA A 31 8.82 -5.84 7.22
N ALA A 32 9.60 -6.82 6.73
CA ALA A 32 10.75 -6.58 5.86
C ALA A 32 10.37 -6.24 4.39
N GLY A 33 9.14 -6.52 3.96
CA GLY A 33 8.67 -6.32 2.59
C GLY A 33 8.32 -4.87 2.24
N ARG A 34 8.09 -4.00 3.23
CA ARG A 34 7.75 -2.58 3.07
C ARG A 34 8.93 -1.65 3.33
N GLN A 35 10.10 -1.95 2.75
CA GLN A 35 11.29 -1.08 2.81
C GLN A 35 11.16 0.19 1.95
N THR A 36 10.01 0.85 1.96
CA THR A 36 9.79 2.14 1.30
C THR A 36 9.34 3.22 2.29
N ILE A 37 9.56 3.02 3.60
CA ILE A 37 9.43 4.11 4.57
C ILE A 37 10.75 4.86 4.56
N ALA A 38 10.77 6.05 3.97
CA ALA A 38 11.99 6.83 3.75
C ALA A 38 12.62 7.35 5.05
N TYR A 39 11.85 7.26 6.16
CA TYR A 39 12.20 7.83 7.47
C TYR A 39 12.27 6.80 8.60
N ALA A 40 11.94 5.53 8.36
CA ALA A 40 12.17 4.51 9.37
C ALA A 40 13.68 4.39 9.63
N ASP A 41 14.10 4.35 10.90
CA ASP A 41 15.46 3.92 11.25
C ASP A 41 15.59 2.43 10.86
N THR A 42 15.95 2.22 9.60
CA THR A 42 16.18 0.92 9.00
C THR A 42 17.19 0.10 9.80
N GLY A 43 18.11 0.75 10.51
CA GLY A 43 19.04 0.10 11.43
C GLY A 43 18.34 -0.49 12.66
N THR A 44 17.42 0.26 13.28
CA THR A 44 16.61 -0.22 14.41
C THR A 44 15.71 -1.38 14.00
N ILE A 45 14.96 -1.26 12.90
CA ILE A 45 14.10 -2.34 12.38
C ILE A 45 14.94 -3.58 12.03
N GLN A 46 16.08 -3.41 11.35
CA GLN A 46 16.95 -4.53 10.97
C GLN A 46 17.55 -5.23 12.20
N ASN A 47 17.93 -4.49 13.24
CA ASN A 47 18.40 -5.05 14.50
C ASN A 47 17.30 -5.87 15.20
N GLN A 48 16.08 -5.35 15.28
CA GLN A 48 14.94 -6.04 15.88
C GLN A 48 14.55 -7.30 15.09
N LEU A 49 14.59 -7.26 13.76
CA LEU A 49 14.39 -8.44 12.91
C LEU A 49 15.47 -9.51 13.17
N SER A 50 16.73 -9.10 13.32
CA SER A 50 17.83 -10.01 13.64
C SER A 50 17.65 -10.66 15.03
N GLN A 51 17.23 -9.89 16.03
CA GLN A 51 16.92 -10.39 17.36
C GLN A 51 15.77 -11.40 17.33
N THR A 52 14.69 -11.09 16.61
CA THR A 52 13.56 -11.99 16.42
C THR A 52 14.02 -13.31 15.79
N GLN A 53 14.86 -13.25 14.76
CA GLN A 53 15.41 -14.45 14.12
C GLN A 53 16.27 -15.29 15.08
N GLN A 54 17.03 -14.65 15.98
CA GLN A 54 17.79 -15.36 17.00
C GLN A 54 16.87 -16.08 17.99
N GLU A 55 15.76 -15.48 18.41
CA GLU A 55 14.78 -16.15 19.29
C GLU A 55 14.08 -17.31 18.60
N VAL A 56 13.71 -17.16 17.32
CA VAL A 56 13.20 -18.27 16.50
C VAL A 56 14.22 -19.42 16.45
N ASN A 57 15.51 -19.11 16.27
CA ASN A 57 16.57 -20.13 16.27
C ASN A 57 16.72 -20.82 17.64
N LYS A 58 16.59 -20.08 18.76
CA LYS A 58 16.59 -20.67 20.10
C LYS A 58 15.40 -21.60 20.31
N LEU A 59 14.22 -21.25 19.79
CA LEU A 59 13.05 -22.11 19.84
C LEU A 59 13.30 -23.46 19.15
N PHE A 60 13.93 -23.44 17.97
CA PHE A 60 14.33 -24.67 17.27
C PHE A 60 15.31 -25.51 18.08
N GLN A 61 16.36 -24.88 18.62
CA GLN A 61 17.34 -25.58 19.45
C GLN A 61 16.72 -26.21 20.69
N LEU A 62 15.77 -25.52 21.35
CA LEU A 62 15.04 -26.07 22.49
C LEU A 62 14.20 -27.30 22.10
N MET A 63 13.56 -27.28 20.93
CA MET A 63 12.80 -28.44 20.43
C MET A 63 13.69 -29.67 20.25
N ASP A 64 14.92 -29.48 19.77
CA ASP A 64 15.89 -30.55 19.49
C ASP A 64 16.70 -30.98 20.73
N GLN A 65 16.67 -30.21 21.83
CA GLN A 65 17.36 -30.55 23.07
C GLN A 65 16.71 -31.74 23.78
N SER A 66 17.57 -32.71 24.14
CA SER A 66 17.26 -33.85 25.00
C SER A 66 17.81 -33.63 26.41
N GLY A 67 17.17 -34.22 27.42
CA GLY A 67 17.62 -34.11 28.82
C GLY A 67 16.99 -32.98 29.65
N ILE A 68 16.08 -32.19 29.07
CA ILE A 68 15.26 -31.20 29.80
C ILE A 68 13.92 -31.85 30.17
N PRO A 69 13.45 -31.76 31.42
CA PRO A 69 12.10 -32.19 31.80
C PRO A 69 11.01 -31.51 30.98
N ASP A 70 9.96 -32.24 30.61
CA ASP A 70 8.88 -31.73 29.73
C ASP A 70 8.22 -30.45 30.25
N THR A 71 8.01 -30.35 31.57
CA THR A 71 7.42 -29.16 32.21
C THR A 71 8.33 -27.93 32.08
N GLN A 72 9.65 -28.11 32.25
CA GLN A 72 10.63 -27.04 32.07
C GLN A 72 10.76 -26.66 30.60
N LYS A 73 10.72 -27.64 29.69
CA LYS A 73 10.74 -27.43 28.24
C LYS A 73 9.52 -26.63 27.77
N GLN A 74 8.34 -26.93 28.30
CA GLN A 74 7.11 -26.19 27.99
C GLN A 74 7.18 -24.74 28.47
N GLN A 75 7.70 -24.48 29.67
CA GLN A 75 7.85 -23.12 30.18
C GLN A 75 8.85 -22.31 29.33
N LEU A 76 10.00 -22.89 28.99
CA LEU A 76 10.99 -22.25 28.12
C LEU A 76 10.42 -21.97 26.72
N GLU A 77 9.61 -22.89 26.18
CA GLU A 77 8.93 -22.70 24.90
C GLU A 77 7.95 -21.52 24.95
N ILE A 78 7.16 -21.41 26.03
CA ILE A 78 6.25 -20.29 26.27
C ILE A 78 7.04 -18.98 26.34
N ASP A 79 8.11 -18.93 27.13
CA ASP A 79 8.92 -17.72 27.33
C ASP A 79 9.56 -17.24 26.02
N ILE A 80 10.13 -18.15 25.22
CA ILE A 80 10.71 -17.81 23.91
C ILE A 80 9.62 -17.31 22.96
N LYS A 81 8.45 -17.95 22.93
CA LYS A 81 7.35 -17.51 22.05
C LYS A 81 6.80 -16.15 22.46
N LYS A 82 6.65 -15.87 23.76
CA LYS A 82 6.30 -14.53 24.25
C LYS A 82 7.30 -13.50 23.71
N LYS A 83 8.59 -13.80 23.85
CA LYS A 83 9.65 -12.91 23.36
C LYS A 83 9.58 -12.68 21.86
N ILE A 84 9.35 -13.73 21.05
CA ILE A 84 9.14 -13.60 19.61
C ILE A 84 7.96 -12.67 19.30
N ILE A 85 6.81 -12.84 19.98
CA ILE A 85 5.65 -11.98 19.75
C ILE A 85 5.97 -10.53 20.15
N THR A 86 6.60 -10.30 21.30
CA THR A 86 7.00 -8.96 21.74
C THR A 86 8.00 -8.31 20.78
N ASP A 87 8.97 -9.06 20.26
CA ASP A 87 9.93 -8.56 19.28
C ASP A 87 9.22 -8.17 17.96
N VAL A 88 8.22 -8.96 17.51
CA VAL A 88 7.37 -8.62 16.35
C VAL A 88 6.51 -7.38 16.58
N ILE A 89 5.98 -7.21 17.80
CA ILE A 89 5.24 -6.01 18.19
C ILE A 89 6.15 -4.79 18.09
N ALA A 90 7.36 -4.85 18.66
CA ALA A 90 8.31 -3.75 18.62
C ALA A 90 8.68 -3.32 17.19
N VAL A 91 8.84 -4.28 16.26
CA VAL A 91 9.03 -3.99 14.84
C VAL A 91 7.81 -3.29 14.25
N SER A 92 6.61 -3.73 14.60
CA SER A 92 5.36 -3.18 14.07
C SER A 92 5.09 -1.76 14.60
N GLU A 93 5.37 -1.51 15.88
CA GLU A 93 5.31 -0.18 16.49
C GLU A 93 6.33 0.77 15.83
N ALA A 94 7.55 0.31 15.57
CA ALA A 94 8.54 1.11 14.84
C ALA A 94 8.09 1.47 13.41
N GLN A 95 7.31 0.61 12.74
CA GLN A 95 6.69 0.95 11.45
C GLN A 95 5.61 2.02 11.60
N VAL A 96 4.74 1.89 12.61
CA VAL A 96 3.69 2.86 12.92
C VAL A 96 4.30 4.24 13.23
N ASP A 97 5.34 4.29 14.06
CA ASP A 97 6.06 5.52 14.38
C ASP A 97 6.67 6.18 13.15
N ALA A 98 7.26 5.39 12.26
CA ALA A 98 7.88 5.93 11.05
C ALA A 98 6.81 6.49 10.08
N VAL A 99 5.65 5.84 9.96
CA VAL A 99 4.51 6.39 9.19
C VAL A 99 3.99 7.67 9.85
N ARG A 100 3.94 7.71 11.19
CA ARG A 100 3.54 8.93 11.93
C ARG A 100 4.51 10.08 11.67
N GLU A 101 5.81 9.82 11.66
CA GLU A 101 6.82 10.82 11.31
C GLU A 101 6.64 11.32 9.87
N GLU A 102 6.36 10.43 8.92
CA GLU A 102 6.05 10.82 7.54
C GLU A 102 4.82 11.73 7.45
N ILE A 103 3.74 11.45 8.19
CA ILE A 103 2.55 12.32 8.26
C ILE A 103 2.94 13.71 8.79
N GLN A 104 3.79 13.79 9.82
CA GLN A 104 4.20 15.07 10.41
C GLN A 104 5.07 15.92 9.47
N GLN A 105 5.86 15.26 8.62
CA GLN A 105 6.75 15.92 7.66
C GLN A 105 6.10 16.15 6.29
N ALA A 106 4.95 15.52 6.03
CA ALA A 106 4.22 15.64 4.78
C ALA A 106 3.89 17.10 4.47
N PRO A 107 4.02 17.54 3.20
CA PRO A 107 3.72 18.90 2.81
C PRO A 107 2.20 19.10 2.60
N PHE A 108 1.40 18.70 3.60
CA PHE A 108 -0.04 18.94 3.61
C PHE A 108 -0.32 20.44 3.49
N PRO A 109 -1.32 20.84 2.68
CA PRO A 109 -1.81 22.21 2.69
C PRO A 109 -2.25 22.58 4.11
N LYS A 110 -1.88 23.78 4.57
CA LYS A 110 -2.23 24.29 5.91
C LYS A 110 -3.69 24.75 5.97
N THR A 111 -4.62 23.86 5.66
CA THR A 111 -6.06 24.10 5.68
C THR A 111 -6.73 23.21 6.73
N ALA A 112 -7.91 23.62 7.21
CA ALA A 112 -8.65 22.85 8.20
C ALA A 112 -9.03 21.46 7.70
N ASP A 113 -9.31 21.29 6.41
CA ASP A 113 -9.73 19.99 5.86
C ASP A 113 -8.58 19.01 5.76
N TRP A 114 -7.38 19.45 5.36
CA TRP A 114 -6.20 18.58 5.39
C TRP A 114 -5.73 18.26 6.81
N GLN A 115 -5.99 19.14 7.78
CA GLN A 115 -5.77 18.80 9.18
C GLN A 115 -6.67 17.64 9.63
N LYS A 116 -7.95 17.59 9.20
CA LYS A 116 -8.84 16.46 9.50
C LYS A 116 -8.33 15.15 8.91
N VAL A 117 -7.72 15.18 7.72
CA VAL A 117 -7.09 14.00 7.11
C VAL A 117 -5.91 13.53 7.97
N ALA A 118 -5.01 14.43 8.36
CA ALA A 118 -3.87 14.11 9.21
C ALA A 118 -4.31 13.57 10.58
N ASP A 119 -5.32 14.19 11.20
CA ASP A 119 -5.90 13.73 12.47
C ASP A 119 -6.54 12.34 12.32
N GLY A 120 -7.24 12.10 11.20
CA GLY A 120 -7.82 10.80 10.88
C GLY A 120 -6.77 9.71 10.70
N PHE A 121 -5.64 10.03 10.04
CA PHE A 121 -4.50 9.10 9.95
C PHE A 121 -3.87 8.82 11.31
N ASN A 122 -3.65 9.84 12.14
CA ASN A 122 -3.12 9.63 13.48
C ASN A 122 -4.06 8.77 14.33
N ALA A 123 -5.39 8.95 14.23
CA ALA A 123 -6.35 8.12 14.94
C ALA A 123 -6.30 6.63 14.52
N ILE A 124 -5.99 6.34 13.25
CA ILE A 124 -5.76 4.97 12.78
C ILE A 124 -4.50 4.39 13.43
N LEU A 125 -3.39 5.14 13.41
CA LEU A 125 -2.13 4.71 14.01
C LEU A 125 -2.25 4.52 15.54
N ASP A 126 -2.96 5.41 16.23
CA ASP A 126 -3.24 5.29 17.67
C ASP A 126 -4.05 4.03 18.00
N ALA A 127 -5.00 3.65 17.12
CA ALA A 127 -5.77 2.41 17.29
C ALA A 127 -4.90 1.15 17.13
N ASP A 128 -3.90 1.21 16.26
CA ASP A 128 -2.95 0.12 16.05
C ASP A 128 -1.96 -0.01 17.21
N GLU A 129 -1.44 1.12 17.73
CA GLU A 129 -0.64 1.13 18.96
C GLU A 129 -1.41 0.58 20.15
N HIS A 130 -2.67 1.00 20.33
CA HIS A 130 -3.49 0.50 21.42
C HIS A 130 -3.73 -1.02 21.32
N TYR A 131 -3.90 -1.54 20.09
CA TYR A 131 -3.99 -2.97 19.85
C TYR A 131 -2.72 -3.72 20.29
N TYR A 132 -1.55 -3.24 19.88
CA TYR A 132 -0.27 -3.84 20.25
C TYR A 132 0.01 -3.75 21.75
N GLN A 133 -0.29 -2.62 22.39
CA GLN A 133 -0.20 -2.44 23.85
C GLN A 133 -1.05 -3.47 24.59
N THR A 134 -2.29 -3.68 24.15
CA THR A 134 -3.21 -4.68 24.75
C THR A 134 -2.62 -6.09 24.71
N ILE A 135 -1.94 -6.46 23.62
CA ILE A 135 -1.28 -7.76 23.51
C ILE A 135 -0.06 -7.82 24.44
N THR A 136 0.79 -6.79 24.44
CA THR A 136 1.96 -6.71 25.32
C THR A 136 1.57 -6.84 26.79
N ASP A 137 0.50 -6.16 27.20
CA ASP A 137 -0.06 -6.26 28.55
C ASP A 137 -0.55 -7.68 28.84
N THR A 138 -1.26 -8.31 27.89
CA THR A 138 -1.74 -9.69 28.03
C THR A 138 -0.58 -10.67 28.24
N LEU A 139 0.50 -10.54 27.46
CA LEU A 139 1.68 -11.42 27.56
C LEU A 139 2.45 -11.23 28.87
N SER A 140 2.49 -10.00 29.38
CA SER A 140 3.26 -9.60 30.56
C SER A 140 2.52 -9.88 31.88
N THR A 141 1.19 -9.73 31.89
CA THR A 141 0.38 -9.79 33.13
C THR A 141 -0.32 -11.12 33.35
N ASN A 142 -0.34 -12.02 32.35
CA ASN A 142 -0.94 -13.34 32.48
C ASN A 142 0.13 -14.44 32.75
N PRO A 143 0.36 -14.82 34.03
CA PRO A 143 1.30 -15.89 34.38
C PRO A 143 0.82 -17.29 33.97
N GLY A 144 -0.49 -17.46 33.70
CA GLY A 144 -1.11 -18.73 33.32
C GLY A 144 -1.26 -18.93 31.81
N ILE A 145 -0.68 -18.05 31.00
CA ILE A 145 -0.80 -18.11 29.54
C ILE A 145 -0.22 -19.40 28.97
N THR A 146 -0.99 -20.06 28.13
CA THR A 146 -0.64 -21.35 27.54
C THR A 146 -0.06 -21.20 26.13
N ASN A 147 0.52 -22.28 25.61
CA ASN A 147 0.93 -22.35 24.21
C ASN A 147 -0.22 -22.16 23.21
N ASP A 148 -1.44 -22.54 23.57
CA ASP A 148 -2.61 -22.36 22.71
C ASP A 148 -3.08 -20.89 22.74
N ASP A 149 -3.00 -20.21 23.87
CA ASP A 149 -3.28 -18.76 23.96
C ASP A 149 -2.29 -17.96 23.12
N ILE A 150 -1.00 -18.25 23.24
CA ILE A 150 0.07 -17.64 22.42
C ILE A 150 -0.18 -17.88 20.93
N ARG A 151 -0.65 -19.06 20.54
CA ARG A 151 -1.01 -19.35 19.14
C ARG A 151 -2.18 -18.49 18.69
N SER A 152 -3.23 -18.40 19.50
CA SER A 152 -4.41 -17.58 19.19
C SER A 152 -4.05 -16.11 19.06
N ILE A 153 -3.18 -15.58 19.93
CA ILE A 153 -2.64 -14.21 19.83
C ILE A 153 -1.89 -14.02 18.50
N ALA A 154 -0.95 -14.90 18.18
CA ALA A 154 -0.17 -14.79 16.95
C ALA A 154 -1.05 -14.83 15.69
N SER A 155 -2.07 -15.71 15.65
CA SER A 155 -3.02 -15.78 14.54
C SER A 155 -3.89 -14.53 14.45
N ALA A 156 -4.39 -14.00 15.57
CA ALA A 156 -5.17 -12.77 15.58
C ALA A 156 -4.33 -11.56 15.14
N MET A 157 -3.04 -11.51 15.52
CA MET A 157 -2.10 -10.50 15.05
C MET A 157 -1.85 -10.58 13.55
N GLU A 158 -1.61 -11.77 13.02
CA GLU A 158 -1.43 -11.98 11.58
C GLU A 158 -2.68 -11.56 10.79
N GLU A 159 -3.86 -11.96 11.27
CA GLU A 159 -5.14 -11.61 10.65
C GLU A 159 -5.39 -10.10 10.67
N ARG A 160 -5.23 -9.46 11.84
CA ARG A 160 -5.41 -8.02 11.97
C ARG A 160 -4.38 -7.26 11.14
N LYS A 161 -3.12 -7.69 11.16
CA LYS A 161 -2.07 -7.06 10.35
C LYS A 161 -2.48 -7.11 8.88
N THR A 162 -2.76 -8.29 8.35
CA THR A 162 -3.09 -8.51 6.93
C THR A 162 -4.34 -7.77 6.48
N ASN A 163 -5.38 -7.76 7.30
CA ASN A 163 -6.72 -7.29 6.88
C ASN A 163 -7.01 -5.84 7.27
N ILE A 164 -6.28 -5.27 8.23
CA ILE A 164 -6.56 -3.93 8.78
C ILE A 164 -5.30 -3.05 8.70
N ILE A 165 -4.27 -3.38 9.48
CA ILE A 165 -3.09 -2.51 9.68
C ILE A 165 -2.33 -2.27 8.37
N ASP A 166 -2.04 -3.35 7.65
CA ASP A 166 -1.29 -3.28 6.40
C ASP A 166 -2.06 -2.49 5.31
N PRO A 167 -3.36 -2.73 5.09
CA PRO A 167 -4.20 -1.89 4.23
C PRO A 167 -4.31 -0.43 4.67
N ASP A 168 -4.38 -0.17 5.97
CA ASP A 168 -4.47 1.18 6.54
C ASP A 168 -3.17 1.96 6.32
N ILE A 169 -2.01 1.38 6.67
CA ILE A 169 -0.69 1.97 6.38
C ILE A 169 -0.54 2.23 4.88
N LYS A 170 -0.91 1.28 4.02
CA LYS A 170 -0.81 1.43 2.57
C LYS A 170 -1.67 2.59 2.06
N HIS A 171 -2.84 2.79 2.65
CA HIS A 171 -3.70 3.92 2.30
C HIS A 171 -3.06 5.25 2.69
N ILE A 172 -2.50 5.35 3.90
CA ILE A 172 -1.77 6.54 4.36
C ILE A 172 -0.60 6.84 3.41
N GLU A 173 0.24 5.85 3.14
CA GLU A 173 1.38 5.96 2.22
C GLU A 173 0.95 6.40 0.81
N THR A 174 -0.15 5.84 0.28
CA THR A 174 -0.72 6.23 -1.01
C THR A 174 -1.12 7.71 -1.02
N VAL A 175 -1.77 8.19 0.03
CA VAL A 175 -2.16 9.61 0.13
C VAL A 175 -0.93 10.50 0.24
N LEU A 176 0.04 10.14 1.07
CA LEU A 176 1.31 10.86 1.20
C LEU A 176 2.03 10.94 -0.16
N ALA A 177 1.99 9.87 -0.96
CA ALA A 177 2.57 9.84 -2.29
C ALA A 177 1.95 10.88 -3.24
N THR A 178 0.67 11.25 -3.11
CA THR A 178 0.05 12.31 -3.94
C THR A 178 0.75 13.66 -3.81
N PHE A 179 1.38 13.93 -2.66
CA PHE A 179 2.13 15.14 -2.41
C PHE A 179 3.55 15.07 -2.97
N ASN A 180 4.16 13.90 -2.93
CA ASN A 180 5.45 13.67 -3.58
C ASN A 180 5.31 13.75 -5.11
N VAL A 181 4.23 13.21 -5.67
CA VAL A 181 3.87 13.32 -7.10
C VAL A 181 3.76 14.78 -7.52
N LYS A 182 3.22 15.68 -6.68
CA LYS A 182 3.17 17.12 -6.98
C LYS A 182 4.57 17.70 -7.28
N SER A 183 5.58 17.34 -6.47
CA SER A 183 6.95 17.82 -6.73
C SER A 183 7.53 17.27 -8.04
N ILE A 184 7.14 16.05 -8.43
CA ILE A 184 7.54 15.44 -9.70
C ILE A 184 6.82 16.12 -10.87
N LEU A 185 5.53 16.45 -10.71
CA LEU A 185 4.74 17.20 -11.69
C LEU A 185 5.35 18.59 -11.94
N ASP A 186 5.78 19.31 -10.89
CA ASP A 186 6.43 20.61 -11.05
C ASP A 186 7.71 20.50 -11.92
N ILE A 187 8.49 19.42 -11.75
CA ILE A 187 9.66 19.13 -12.58
C ILE A 187 9.24 18.79 -14.02
N ALA A 188 8.17 18.01 -14.20
CA ALA A 188 7.62 17.65 -15.50
C ALA A 188 7.13 18.90 -16.27
N ASP A 189 6.42 19.81 -15.62
CA ASP A 189 5.93 21.08 -16.19
C ASP A 189 7.07 21.97 -16.65
N ALA A 190 8.12 22.09 -15.82
CA ALA A 190 9.33 22.83 -16.18
C ALA A 190 10.01 22.22 -17.41
N ARG A 191 10.03 20.89 -17.50
CA ARG A 191 10.57 20.18 -18.66
C ARG A 191 9.71 20.37 -19.90
N GLU A 192 8.40 20.25 -19.79
CA GLU A 192 7.45 20.48 -20.86
C GLU A 192 7.63 21.87 -21.45
N THR A 193 7.64 22.90 -20.60
CA THR A 193 7.84 24.30 -21.01
C THR A 193 9.13 24.49 -21.81
N LYS A 194 10.23 23.86 -21.35
CA LYS A 194 11.53 23.94 -22.04
C LYS A 194 11.48 23.25 -23.41
N VAL A 195 10.92 22.04 -23.47
CA VAL A 195 10.80 21.29 -24.74
C VAL A 195 9.87 22.02 -25.71
N GLY A 196 8.74 22.55 -25.23
CA GLY A 196 7.80 23.35 -26.02
C GLY A 196 8.48 24.57 -26.63
N THR A 197 9.28 25.30 -25.83
CA THR A 197 10.07 26.44 -26.31
C THR A 197 11.04 26.04 -27.43
N ASP A 198 11.71 24.90 -27.31
CA ASP A 198 12.65 24.42 -28.35
C ASP A 198 11.91 23.96 -29.61
N VAL A 199 10.76 23.29 -29.46
CA VAL A 199 9.87 22.91 -30.57
C VAL A 199 9.39 24.17 -31.31
N ASP A 200 8.90 25.19 -30.60
CA ASP A 200 8.43 26.44 -31.19
C ASP A 200 9.54 27.19 -31.94
N LYS A 201 10.78 27.17 -31.41
CA LYS A 201 11.95 27.73 -32.11
C LYS A 201 12.24 27.00 -33.42
N ILE A 202 12.14 25.67 -33.43
CA ILE A 202 12.39 24.86 -34.63
C ILE A 202 11.38 25.19 -35.73
N TYR A 203 10.08 25.27 -35.40
CA TYR A 203 9.04 25.58 -36.37
C TYR A 203 9.04 27.05 -36.80
N SER A 204 9.22 28.00 -35.87
CA SER A 204 9.27 29.43 -36.20
C SER A 204 10.45 29.82 -37.10
N LYS A 205 11.58 29.09 -37.01
CA LYS A 205 12.73 29.23 -37.90
C LYS A 205 12.64 28.39 -39.18
N ASN A 206 11.53 27.68 -39.41
CA ASN A 206 11.34 26.75 -40.53
C ASN A 206 12.46 25.70 -40.66
N LEU A 207 13.05 25.25 -39.53
CA LEU A 207 14.13 24.26 -39.53
C LEU A 207 13.63 22.85 -39.84
N THR A 208 12.32 22.62 -39.76
CA THR A 208 11.66 21.38 -40.20
C THR A 208 10.20 21.64 -40.58
N GLN A 209 9.64 20.76 -41.42
CA GLN A 209 8.20 20.64 -41.69
C GLN A 209 7.64 19.33 -41.11
N ASN A 210 8.45 18.59 -40.33
CA ASN A 210 8.08 17.28 -39.82
C ASN A 210 7.00 17.41 -38.73
N GLN A 211 5.76 17.05 -39.03
CA GLN A 211 4.64 17.11 -38.08
C GLN A 211 4.83 16.18 -36.88
N SER A 212 5.63 15.11 -36.99
CA SER A 212 5.77 14.11 -35.92
C SER A 212 6.38 14.68 -34.65
N LEU A 213 7.24 15.70 -34.74
CA LEU A 213 7.81 16.37 -33.58
C LEU A 213 6.74 17.12 -32.78
N LYS A 214 5.86 17.86 -33.46
CA LYS A 214 4.74 18.58 -32.83
C LYS A 214 3.71 17.62 -32.24
N THR A 215 3.38 16.54 -32.95
CA THR A 215 2.48 15.51 -32.44
C THR A 215 3.05 14.81 -31.19
N ALA A 216 4.33 14.46 -31.20
CA ALA A 216 4.99 13.88 -30.02
C ALA A 216 4.98 14.85 -28.82
N TYR A 217 5.25 16.14 -29.05
CA TYR A 217 5.14 17.17 -28.01
C TYR A 217 3.73 17.23 -27.42
N GLN A 218 2.70 17.30 -28.27
CA GLN A 218 1.31 17.36 -27.84
C GLN A 218 0.89 16.12 -27.05
N GLN A 219 1.38 14.95 -27.45
CA GLN A 219 1.12 13.71 -26.70
C GLN A 219 1.76 13.74 -25.31
N ALA A 220 3.02 14.18 -25.20
CA ALA A 220 3.69 14.30 -23.90
C ALA A 220 3.02 15.35 -22.98
N SER A 221 2.60 16.48 -23.55
CA SER A 221 1.84 17.53 -22.85
C SER A 221 0.50 17.00 -22.33
N SER A 222 -0.24 16.25 -23.14
CA SER A 222 -1.50 15.61 -22.70
C SER A 222 -1.27 14.66 -21.53
N LEU A 223 -0.21 13.83 -21.58
CA LEU A 223 0.12 12.91 -20.49
C LEU A 223 0.44 13.65 -19.19
N ILE A 224 1.16 14.78 -19.25
CA ILE A 224 1.41 15.60 -18.05
C ILE A 224 0.11 16.19 -17.51
N ALA A 225 -0.78 16.69 -18.37
CA ALA A 225 -2.08 17.19 -17.96
C ALA A 225 -2.99 16.12 -17.36
N ASP A 226 -2.97 14.90 -17.90
CA ASP A 226 -3.70 13.74 -17.36
C ASP A 226 -3.11 13.31 -16.01
N ALA A 227 -1.78 13.39 -15.85
CA ALA A 227 -1.11 13.12 -14.58
C ALA A 227 -1.51 14.11 -13.48
N HIS A 228 -1.60 15.41 -13.79
CA HIS A 228 -2.13 16.43 -12.87
C HIS A 228 -3.56 16.08 -12.44
N ARG A 229 -4.43 15.79 -13.41
CA ARG A 229 -5.84 15.48 -13.14
C ARG A 229 -5.98 14.28 -12.21
N ALA A 230 -5.28 13.18 -12.49
CA ALA A 230 -5.32 11.98 -11.65
C ALA A 230 -4.82 12.26 -10.23
N ASN A 231 -3.77 13.08 -10.07
CA ASN A 231 -3.26 13.45 -8.76
C ASN A 231 -4.22 14.36 -7.96
N GLU A 232 -4.82 15.36 -8.63
CA GLU A 232 -5.81 16.25 -8.03
C GLU A 232 -7.09 15.50 -7.63
N GLU A 233 -7.51 14.55 -8.45
CA GLU A 233 -8.67 13.70 -8.19
C GLU A 233 -8.43 12.79 -6.98
N ALA A 234 -7.26 12.15 -6.88
CA ALA A 234 -6.86 11.36 -5.72
C ALA A 234 -6.90 12.19 -4.42
N GLN A 235 -6.43 13.44 -4.46
CA GLN A 235 -6.48 14.37 -3.34
C GLN A 235 -7.91 14.79 -2.98
N SER A 236 -8.73 15.10 -3.99
CA SER A 236 -10.14 15.48 -3.81
C SER A 236 -10.96 14.35 -3.18
N ILE A 237 -10.78 13.12 -3.65
CA ILE A 237 -11.43 11.93 -3.08
C ILE A 237 -11.01 11.76 -1.62
N THR A 238 -9.72 11.87 -1.32
CA THR A 238 -9.20 11.75 0.03
C THR A 238 -9.83 12.79 0.97
N LEU A 239 -9.89 14.06 0.58
CA LEU A 239 -10.54 15.10 1.39
C LEU A 239 -12.00 14.76 1.71
N ASN A 240 -12.75 14.25 0.72
CA ASN A 240 -14.15 13.87 0.91
C ASN A 240 -14.33 12.63 1.80
N MET A 241 -13.35 11.73 1.87
CA MET A 241 -13.38 10.61 2.82
C MET A 241 -13.34 11.06 4.28
N TYR A 242 -12.69 12.20 4.56
CA TYR A 242 -12.53 12.76 5.92
C TYR A 242 -13.42 13.99 6.17
N ALA A 243 -14.27 14.35 5.21
CA ALA A 243 -15.27 15.39 5.36
C ALA A 243 -16.47 14.91 6.21
N ASP A 244 -17.34 15.84 6.62
CA ASP A 244 -18.59 15.49 7.31
C ASP A 244 -19.51 14.71 6.37
N GLN A 245 -19.73 13.43 6.67
CA GLN A 245 -20.54 12.53 5.85
C GLN A 245 -22.03 12.87 5.88
N ASN A 246 -22.46 13.80 6.74
CA ASN A 246 -23.83 14.33 6.75
C ASN A 246 -24.00 15.56 5.83
N ASP A 247 -22.91 16.13 5.32
CA ASP A 247 -22.98 17.24 4.37
C ASP A 247 -23.51 16.75 3.00
N SER A 248 -24.49 17.47 2.46
CA SER A 248 -25.14 17.08 1.20
C SER A 248 -24.18 17.06 0.01
N SER A 249 -23.19 17.97 -0.02
CA SER A 249 -22.21 18.02 -1.11
C SER A 249 -21.26 16.84 -1.06
N THR A 250 -20.82 16.43 0.13
CA THR A 250 -20.02 15.21 0.33
C THR A 250 -20.81 13.97 -0.06
N GLN A 251 -22.08 13.85 0.33
CA GLN A 251 -22.90 12.70 -0.07
C GLN A 251 -23.09 12.60 -1.59
N ASP A 252 -23.33 13.72 -2.26
CA ASP A 252 -23.50 13.73 -3.71
C ASP A 252 -22.18 13.43 -4.45
N PHE A 253 -21.06 13.93 -3.94
CA PHE A 253 -19.72 13.56 -4.41
C PHE A 253 -19.51 12.04 -4.31
N MET A 254 -19.74 11.46 -3.13
CA MET A 254 -19.50 10.04 -2.89
C MET A 254 -20.41 9.13 -3.72
N LYS A 255 -21.65 9.56 -4.00
CA LYS A 255 -22.55 8.84 -4.94
C LYS A 255 -22.03 8.86 -6.37
N ASN A 256 -21.50 9.99 -6.84
CA ASN A 256 -20.93 10.09 -8.18
C ASN A 256 -19.63 9.29 -8.28
N LEU A 257 -18.77 9.36 -7.27
CA LEU A 257 -17.58 8.54 -7.14
C LEU A 257 -17.93 7.03 -7.21
N GLY A 258 -19.04 6.60 -6.61
CA GLY A 258 -19.51 5.21 -6.73
C GLY A 258 -19.75 4.76 -8.17
N LYS A 259 -20.19 5.66 -9.06
CA LYS A 259 -20.35 5.35 -10.50
C LYS A 259 -19.00 5.25 -11.21
N GLU A 260 -18.10 6.16 -10.91
CA GLU A 260 -16.74 6.19 -11.49
C GLU A 260 -15.96 4.94 -11.10
N ILE A 261 -16.01 4.55 -9.82
CA ILE A 261 -15.41 3.31 -9.33
C ILE A 261 -16.02 2.09 -10.04
N ALA A 262 -17.35 2.01 -10.15
CA ALA A 262 -18.00 0.88 -10.84
C ALA A 262 -17.59 0.78 -12.31
N GLN A 263 -17.43 1.93 -12.99
CA GLN A 263 -16.94 1.98 -14.36
C GLN A 263 -15.47 1.57 -14.47
N TRP A 264 -14.62 2.03 -13.55
CA TRP A 264 -13.22 1.66 -13.46
C TRP A 264 -13.05 0.16 -13.21
N GLU A 265 -13.78 -0.42 -12.26
CA GLU A 265 -13.79 -1.86 -11.98
C GLU A 265 -14.17 -2.67 -13.22
N ALA A 266 -15.24 -2.26 -13.94
CA ALA A 266 -15.68 -2.91 -15.17
C ALA A 266 -14.61 -2.86 -16.29
N SER A 267 -13.83 -1.78 -16.37
CA SER A 267 -12.73 -1.64 -17.33
C SER A 267 -11.45 -2.40 -16.91
N SER A 268 -11.33 -2.74 -15.63
CA SER A 268 -10.15 -3.38 -15.04
C SER A 268 -10.26 -4.92 -15.00
N THR A 269 -11.47 -5.47 -15.10
CA THR A 269 -11.68 -6.92 -15.28
C THR A 269 -11.31 -7.37 -16.70
N PRO A 270 -10.40 -8.36 -16.88
CA PRO A 270 -10.20 -9.00 -18.17
C PRO A 270 -11.53 -9.56 -18.67
N ALA A 271 -11.90 -9.27 -19.92
CA ALA A 271 -13.02 -9.93 -20.58
C ALA A 271 -12.80 -11.45 -20.45
N THR A 272 -13.61 -12.09 -19.61
CA THR A 272 -13.58 -13.55 -19.50
C THR A 272 -14.19 -14.06 -20.79
N ASP A 273 -13.31 -14.51 -21.69
CA ASP A 273 -13.66 -15.04 -23.00
C ASP A 273 -14.48 -16.33 -22.82
N THR A 274 -15.77 -16.13 -22.53
CA THR A 274 -16.73 -17.21 -22.40
C THR A 274 -17.29 -17.43 -23.79
N SER A 275 -16.51 -18.12 -24.61
CA SER A 275 -17.06 -18.82 -25.79
C SER A 275 -18.05 -19.87 -25.29
N ALA A 276 -19.33 -19.51 -25.21
CA ALA A 276 -20.43 -20.42 -25.00
C ALA A 276 -21.54 -20.14 -26.02
N THR A 277 -21.60 -21.04 -26.99
CA THR A 277 -22.73 -21.50 -27.80
C THR A 277 -24.03 -20.70 -27.72
N SER A 278 -24.39 -20.11 -28.87
CA SER A 278 -25.68 -19.51 -29.18
C SER A 278 -26.84 -20.46 -28.91
N THR A 279 -27.76 -20.05 -28.03
CA THR A 279 -29.17 -20.47 -28.10
C THR A 279 -30.03 -19.22 -28.00
N PRO A 280 -30.95 -18.95 -28.95
CA PRO A 280 -31.74 -17.72 -28.93
C PRO A 280 -32.90 -17.89 -27.95
N ASN A 281 -32.92 -17.08 -26.89
CA ASN A 281 -34.11 -16.91 -26.07
C ASN A 281 -34.55 -15.44 -26.11
N THR A 282 -35.66 -15.22 -26.80
CA THR A 282 -36.49 -14.03 -26.74
C THR A 282 -37.10 -13.90 -25.35
N GLY A 283 -36.80 -12.82 -24.64
CA GLY A 283 -37.45 -12.52 -23.38
C GLY A 283 -36.82 -11.34 -22.65
N THR A 284 -37.43 -10.18 -22.82
CA THR A 284 -37.46 -9.03 -21.88
C THR A 284 -36.12 -8.43 -21.46
N ALA A 285 -35.84 -7.22 -21.95
CA ALA A 285 -34.77 -6.38 -21.44
C ALA A 285 -34.89 -6.24 -19.91
N PRO A 286 -33.85 -6.57 -19.12
CA PRO A 286 -33.81 -6.16 -17.74
C PRO A 286 -33.57 -4.65 -17.75
N ASP A 287 -34.57 -3.92 -17.28
CA ASP A 287 -34.47 -2.51 -16.93
C ASP A 287 -33.36 -2.39 -15.87
N ALA A 288 -32.15 -2.03 -16.30
CA ALA A 288 -31.00 -1.87 -15.44
C ALA A 288 -31.16 -0.57 -14.65
N SER A 289 -32.06 -0.58 -13.66
CA SER A 289 -32.08 0.43 -12.62
C SER A 289 -30.79 0.26 -11.83
N THR A 290 -29.76 1.02 -12.21
CA THR A 290 -28.48 1.06 -11.50
C THR A 290 -28.75 1.78 -10.18
N THR A 291 -29.13 1.02 -9.16
CA THR A 291 -29.20 1.54 -7.79
C THR A 291 -27.82 2.06 -7.46
N ILE A 292 -27.65 3.38 -7.37
CA ILE A 292 -26.35 4.02 -7.10
C ILE A 292 -25.98 3.65 -5.66
N GLN A 293 -25.09 2.68 -5.50
CA GLN A 293 -24.58 2.27 -4.20
C GLN A 293 -23.40 3.15 -3.82
N MET A 294 -23.35 3.58 -2.56
CA MET A 294 -22.18 4.26 -2.01
C MET A 294 -20.98 3.30 -2.07
N PRO A 295 -19.81 3.77 -2.54
CA PRO A 295 -18.63 2.93 -2.61
C PRO A 295 -18.14 2.59 -1.20
N THR A 296 -17.60 1.39 -1.03
CA THR A 296 -17.00 0.97 0.25
C THR A 296 -15.62 1.59 0.44
N THR A 297 -15.16 1.76 1.68
CA THR A 297 -13.81 2.28 1.98
C THR A 297 -12.70 1.52 1.24
N PRO A 298 -12.69 0.18 1.18
CA PRO A 298 -11.68 -0.55 0.40
C PRO A 298 -11.70 -0.21 -1.10
N GLN A 299 -12.88 -0.03 -1.70
CA GLN A 299 -13.00 0.34 -3.12
C GLN A 299 -12.46 1.74 -3.38
N ILE A 300 -12.80 2.70 -2.51
CA ILE A 300 -12.29 4.07 -2.63
C ILE A 300 -10.77 4.09 -2.53
N ARG A 301 -10.19 3.37 -1.56
CA ARG A 301 -8.74 3.28 -1.37
C ARG A 301 -8.03 2.68 -2.58
N ALA A 302 -8.57 1.59 -3.14
CA ALA A 302 -8.03 0.96 -4.34
C ALA A 302 -8.09 1.90 -5.56
N TYR A 303 -9.17 2.67 -5.69
CA TYR A 303 -9.31 3.64 -6.76
C TYR A 303 -8.33 4.81 -6.62
N VAL A 304 -8.18 5.39 -5.42
CA VAL A 304 -7.17 6.41 -5.13
C VAL A 304 -5.76 5.91 -5.44
N GLU A 305 -5.43 4.68 -5.07
CA GLU A 305 -4.14 4.06 -5.42
C GLU A 305 -3.97 3.99 -6.95
N SER A 306 -5.01 3.58 -7.68
CA SER A 306 -4.96 3.51 -9.14
C SER A 306 -4.70 4.87 -9.80
N LEU A 307 -5.27 5.95 -9.25
CA LEU A 307 -5.06 7.32 -9.74
C LEU A 307 -3.62 7.80 -9.50
N VAL A 308 -3.04 7.48 -8.33
CA VAL A 308 -1.63 7.79 -8.04
C VAL A 308 -0.69 7.05 -8.98
N VAL A 309 -0.94 5.75 -9.20
CA VAL A 309 -0.17 4.93 -10.15
C VAL A 309 -0.31 5.45 -11.58
N GLN A 310 -1.53 5.84 -11.99
CA GLN A 310 -1.79 6.43 -13.30
C GLN A 310 -0.99 7.73 -13.48
N SER A 311 -1.03 8.64 -12.50
CA SER A 311 -0.28 9.90 -12.54
C SER A 311 1.23 9.67 -12.74
N LEU A 312 1.83 8.76 -11.95
CA LEU A 312 3.25 8.41 -12.09
C LEU A 312 3.57 7.77 -13.45
N SER A 313 2.70 6.89 -13.94
CA SER A 313 2.84 6.23 -15.24
C SER A 313 2.78 7.23 -16.40
N ASP A 314 1.89 8.20 -16.33
CA ASP A 314 1.75 9.24 -17.35
C ASP A 314 2.96 10.19 -17.37
N ILE A 315 3.47 10.59 -16.21
CA ILE A 315 4.74 11.33 -16.11
C ILE A 315 5.88 10.54 -16.74
N GLN A 316 6.03 9.26 -16.39
CA GLN A 316 7.07 8.40 -16.94
C GLN A 316 6.96 8.29 -18.46
N SER A 317 5.75 8.14 -18.98
CA SER A 317 5.46 8.05 -20.41
C SER A 317 5.77 9.37 -21.14
N ALA A 318 5.41 10.51 -20.56
CA ALA A 318 5.78 11.83 -21.09
C ALA A 318 7.30 12.02 -21.17
N TYR A 319 8.03 11.60 -20.13
CA TYR A 319 9.49 11.64 -20.12
C TYR A 319 10.13 10.76 -21.20
N ALA A 320 9.59 9.56 -21.43
CA ALA A 320 10.05 8.69 -22.51
C ALA A 320 9.93 9.39 -23.87
N ILE A 321 8.81 10.10 -24.10
CA ILE A 321 8.60 10.89 -25.32
C ILE A 321 9.58 12.07 -25.38
N PHE A 322 9.76 12.83 -24.30
CA PHE A 322 10.74 13.93 -24.28
C PHE A 322 12.17 13.48 -24.58
N MET A 323 12.56 12.29 -24.14
CA MET A 323 13.88 11.72 -24.44
C MET A 323 14.03 11.38 -25.92
N GLN A 324 13.00 10.79 -26.53
CA GLN A 324 12.97 10.53 -27.99
C GLN A 324 13.01 11.86 -28.77
N MET A 325 12.22 12.85 -28.35
CA MET A 325 12.21 14.18 -28.95
C MET A 325 13.59 14.85 -28.86
N SER A 326 14.27 14.76 -27.71
CA SER A 326 15.60 15.36 -27.55
C SER A 326 16.62 14.81 -28.58
N GLN A 327 16.51 13.55 -28.98
CA GLN A 327 17.36 12.97 -30.02
C GLN A 327 17.03 13.53 -31.40
N ASN A 328 15.76 13.82 -31.66
CA ASN A 328 15.30 14.40 -32.93
C ASN A 328 15.63 15.91 -33.01
N VAL A 329 15.44 16.66 -31.93
CA VAL A 329 15.75 18.10 -31.84
C VAL A 329 17.23 18.38 -32.09
N LYS A 330 18.15 17.56 -31.56
CA LYS A 330 19.60 17.66 -31.81
C LYS A 330 20.00 17.52 -33.29
N LYS A 331 19.10 17.06 -34.16
CA LYS A 331 19.35 17.00 -35.61
C LYS A 331 19.02 18.32 -36.31
N TYR A 332 18.27 19.20 -35.66
CA TYR A 332 17.77 20.46 -36.23
C TYR A 332 18.43 21.70 -35.60
N LEU A 333 18.99 21.59 -34.39
CA LEU A 333 19.76 22.61 -33.68
C LEU A 333 21.25 22.28 -33.71
#